data_AF-A0A9P7IX79-F1
#
_entry.id   AF-A0A9P7IX79-F1
#
_cell.length_a   1.000
_cell.length_b   1.000
_cell.length_c   1.000
_cell.angle_alpha   90.00
_cell.angle_beta   90.00
_cell.angle_gamma   90.00
#
_symmetry.space_group_name_H-M   'P 1'
#
loop_
_entity.id
_entity.type
_entity.pdbx_description
1 polymer ?
#
loop_
_entity_poly.entity_id
_entity_poly.type
_entity_poly.pdbx_seq_one_letter_code
_entity_poly.pdbx_strand_id
1 'polypeptide(L)'
;MIFRWVFIPWLQRELDAYQDRVNNTRKRRDRNKILPHGAPDIIYQSPENFGVLDFKIKVEREALDHVRDIYIDSSHIVFDLVPKPFAEFMEHCYTELGRPLVKRETVWDVYLHLLDVVQVNDEMIPPHIELLDEAEEDSTALPLLESHRDLPDREDGSGAYYMGGVGGGLGLGTPVLYFDANNTARLISTQLMRICISWRVSPVMTSLKSR
;
A
#
# COMPACT_ATOMS: atom_id res chain seq x y z
N MET A 1 17.01 -17.10 6.29
CA MET A 1 17.07 -16.62 4.89
C MET A 1 16.23 -17.46 3.92
N ILE A 2 16.28 -18.80 3.99
CA ILE A 2 15.47 -19.70 3.14
C ILE A 2 13.98 -19.34 3.16
N PHE A 3 13.43 -19.06 4.35
CA PHE A 3 12.03 -18.65 4.49
C PHE A 3 11.70 -17.42 3.65
N ARG A 4 12.53 -16.36 3.70
CA ARG A 4 12.32 -15.13 2.94
C ARG A 4 12.33 -15.42 1.43
N TRP A 5 13.29 -16.22 0.98
CA TRP A 5 13.45 -16.59 -0.43
C TRP A 5 12.24 -17.38 -0.98
N VAL A 6 11.65 -18.29 -0.20
CA VAL A 6 10.48 -19.08 -0.64
C VAL A 6 9.16 -18.33 -0.45
N PHE A 7 8.90 -17.83 0.76
CA PHE A 7 7.57 -17.36 1.16
C PHE A 7 7.24 -15.97 0.65
N ILE A 8 8.19 -15.03 0.61
CA ILE A 8 7.87 -13.65 0.23
C ILE A 8 7.45 -13.56 -1.24
N PRO A 9 8.15 -14.17 -2.21
CA PRO A 9 7.70 -14.16 -3.61
C PRO A 9 6.37 -14.89 -3.81
N TRP A 10 6.15 -16.01 -3.09
CA TRP A 10 4.87 -16.72 -3.12
C TRP A 10 3.74 -15.85 -2.58
N LEU A 11 3.94 -15.21 -1.42
CA LEU A 11 2.95 -14.35 -0.78
C LEU A 11 2.63 -13.14 -1.67
N GLN A 12 3.64 -12.51 -2.26
CA GLN A 12 3.44 -11.40 -3.19
C GLN A 12 2.52 -11.82 -4.34
N ARG A 13 2.78 -12.98 -4.95
CA ARG A 13 1.93 -13.50 -6.04
C ARG A 13 0.48 -13.75 -5.61
N GLU A 14 0.26 -14.27 -4.40
CA GLU A 14 -1.10 -14.47 -3.86
C GLU A 14 -1.81 -13.14 -3.59
N LEU A 15 -1.07 -12.13 -3.09
CA LEU A 15 -1.59 -10.79 -2.87
C LEU A 15 -1.94 -10.09 -4.18
N ASP A 16 -1.10 -10.22 -5.21
CA ASP A 16 -1.38 -9.68 -6.55
C ASP A 16 -2.64 -10.34 -7.15
N ALA A 17 -2.75 -11.68 -7.06
CA ALA A 17 -3.95 -12.39 -7.50
C ALA A 17 -5.21 -11.98 -6.71
N TYR A 18 -5.06 -11.73 -5.41
CA TYR A 18 -6.15 -11.21 -4.58
C TYR A 18 -6.55 -9.80 -5.01
N GLN A 19 -5.58 -8.91 -5.22
CA GLN A 19 -5.80 -7.55 -5.68
C GLN A 19 -6.56 -7.55 -7.01
N ASP A 20 -6.10 -8.33 -7.98
CA ASP A 20 -6.75 -8.45 -9.29
C ASP A 20 -8.20 -8.93 -9.14
N ARG A 21 -8.43 -9.98 -8.35
CA ARG A 21 -9.78 -10.48 -8.11
C ARG A 21 -10.67 -9.41 -7.47
N VAL A 22 -10.20 -8.73 -6.43
CA VAL A 22 -11.01 -7.74 -5.70
C VAL A 22 -11.31 -6.51 -6.55
N ASN A 23 -10.33 -6.04 -7.31
CA ASN A 23 -10.47 -4.84 -8.13
C ASN A 23 -11.31 -5.07 -9.40
N ASN A 24 -11.35 -6.31 -9.90
CA ASN A 24 -12.17 -6.71 -11.04
C ASN A 24 -13.55 -7.27 -10.65
N THR A 25 -13.79 -7.61 -9.38
CA THR A 25 -15.09 -8.10 -8.94
C THR A 25 -16.06 -6.95 -8.69
N ARG A 26 -17.26 -7.04 -9.26
CA ARG A 26 -18.34 -6.11 -8.97
C ARG A 26 -18.76 -6.21 -7.50
N LYS A 27 -18.66 -5.11 -6.76
CA LYS A 27 -19.12 -5.02 -5.37
C LYS A 27 -20.64 -5.17 -5.29
N ARG A 28 -21.14 -5.78 -4.20
CA ARG A 28 -22.58 -5.88 -3.94
C ARG A 28 -23.21 -4.49 -3.90
N ARG A 29 -24.35 -4.33 -4.59
CA ARG A 29 -25.11 -3.08 -4.57
C ARG A 29 -25.65 -2.82 -3.17
N ASP A 30 -25.31 -1.66 -2.63
CA ASP A 30 -25.91 -1.11 -1.41
C ASP A 30 -26.83 0.05 -1.82
N ARG A 31 -28.08 0.01 -1.35
CA ARG A 31 -29.10 1.03 -1.68
C ARG A 31 -28.88 2.34 -0.93
N ASN A 32 -28.12 2.31 0.17
CA ASN A 32 -27.84 3.49 0.98
C ASN A 32 -26.59 4.26 0.51
N LYS A 33 -25.89 3.74 -0.51
CA LYS A 33 -24.62 4.28 -0.98
C LYS A 33 -24.78 4.95 -2.35
N ILE A 34 -24.44 6.23 -2.42
CA ILE A 34 -24.49 7.05 -3.65
C ILE A 34 -23.32 6.81 -4.63
N LEU A 35 -22.38 5.92 -4.29
CA LEU A 35 -21.20 5.66 -5.14
C LEU A 35 -21.55 4.76 -6.34
N PRO A 36 -20.84 4.93 -7.48
CA PRO A 36 -21.04 4.13 -8.68
C PRO A 36 -20.96 2.63 -8.40
N HIS A 37 -21.81 1.87 -9.08
CA HIS A 37 -21.93 0.43 -8.94
C HIS A 37 -21.27 -0.29 -10.12
N GLY A 38 -20.24 -1.08 -9.85
CA GLY A 38 -19.42 -1.71 -10.89
C GLY A 38 -18.17 -2.34 -10.31
N ALA A 39 -17.36 -2.97 -11.16
CA ALA A 39 -16.00 -3.35 -10.79
C ALA A 39 -15.17 -2.07 -10.62
N PRO A 40 -14.43 -1.92 -9.50
CA PRO A 40 -13.59 -0.75 -9.26
C PRO A 40 -12.74 -0.34 -10.47
N ASP A 41 -12.02 -1.28 -11.10
CA ASP A 41 -11.11 -0.95 -12.20
C ASP A 41 -11.85 -0.36 -13.41
N ILE A 42 -13.04 -0.87 -13.73
CA ILE A 42 -13.86 -0.36 -14.84
C ILE A 42 -14.42 1.04 -14.50
N ILE A 43 -14.88 1.25 -13.27
CA ILE A 43 -15.33 2.58 -12.81
C ILE A 43 -14.20 3.59 -12.88
N TYR A 44 -12.99 3.19 -12.48
CA TYR A 44 -11.84 4.06 -12.57
C TYR A 44 -11.52 4.35 -14.04
N GLN A 45 -11.41 3.34 -14.90
CA GLN A 45 -10.99 3.54 -16.30
C GLN A 45 -11.98 4.38 -17.12
N SER A 46 -13.29 4.23 -16.86
CA SER A 46 -14.36 4.89 -17.62
C SER A 46 -15.50 5.39 -16.72
N PRO A 47 -15.26 6.42 -15.87
CA PRO A 47 -16.25 6.92 -14.92
C PRO A 47 -17.49 7.52 -15.59
N GLU A 48 -17.37 8.01 -16.82
CA GLU A 48 -18.45 8.56 -17.64
C GLU A 48 -19.58 7.54 -17.88
N ASN A 49 -19.24 6.25 -18.04
CA ASN A 49 -20.21 5.18 -18.23
C ASN A 49 -21.09 4.93 -16.99
N PHE A 50 -20.68 5.46 -15.83
CA PHE A 50 -21.39 5.35 -14.56
C PHE A 50 -21.99 6.69 -14.09
N GLY A 51 -21.92 7.74 -14.91
CA GLY A 51 -22.44 9.07 -14.58
C GLY A 51 -21.64 9.77 -13.47
N VAL A 52 -20.35 9.46 -13.34
CA VAL A 52 -19.46 10.01 -12.30
C VAL A 52 -18.38 10.87 -12.92
N LEU A 53 -17.97 11.92 -12.20
CA LEU A 53 -16.86 12.79 -12.59
C LEU A 53 -15.52 12.12 -12.32
N ASP A 54 -14.58 12.24 -13.26
CA ASP A 54 -13.21 11.78 -13.07
C ASP A 54 -12.40 12.80 -12.26
N PHE A 55 -11.98 12.41 -11.06
CA PHE A 55 -11.10 13.21 -10.20
C PHE A 55 -9.66 12.67 -10.15
N LYS A 56 -9.29 11.81 -11.09
CA LYS A 56 -7.94 11.25 -11.13
C LYS A 56 -6.89 12.32 -11.39
N ILE A 57 -5.83 12.27 -10.58
CA ILE A 57 -4.58 12.95 -10.88
C ILE A 57 -3.78 12.00 -11.77
N LYS A 58 -3.68 12.32 -13.06
CA LYS A 58 -2.85 11.55 -13.99
C LYS A 58 -1.40 11.91 -13.73
N VAL A 59 -0.65 10.96 -13.17
CA VAL A 59 0.79 11.08 -13.03
C VAL A 59 1.42 10.39 -14.23
N GLU A 60 2.28 11.12 -14.93
CA GLU A 60 3.04 10.59 -16.06
C GLU A 60 4.05 9.56 -15.55
N ARG A 61 4.16 8.42 -16.25
CA ARG A 61 5.04 7.33 -15.84
C ARG A 61 6.51 7.74 -15.89
N GLU A 62 6.86 8.54 -16.90
CA GLU A 62 8.21 9.09 -17.06
C GLU A 62 8.61 9.98 -15.88
N ALA A 63 7.66 10.76 -15.33
CA ALA A 63 7.91 11.57 -14.14
C ALA A 63 8.15 10.70 -12.89
N LEU A 64 7.43 9.59 -12.74
CA LEU A 64 7.66 8.64 -11.64
C LEU A 64 9.01 7.94 -11.78
N ASP A 65 9.37 7.50 -12.98
CA ASP A 65 10.64 6.85 -13.23
C ASP A 65 11.81 7.83 -13.01
N HIS A 66 11.66 9.10 -13.42
CA HIS A 66 12.64 10.14 -13.11
C HIS A 66 12.82 10.37 -11.60
N VAL A 67 11.71 10.44 -10.84
CA VAL A 67 11.77 10.57 -9.38
C VAL A 67 12.43 9.34 -8.74
N ARG A 68 12.16 8.14 -9.25
CA ARG A 68 12.84 6.93 -8.80
C ARG A 68 14.34 7.03 -9.05
N ASP A 69 14.77 7.45 -10.24
CA ASP A 69 16.19 7.58 -10.56
C ASP A 69 16.92 8.63 -9.68
N ILE A 70 16.21 9.68 -9.25
CA ILE A 70 16.78 10.71 -8.37
C ILE A 70 16.95 10.20 -6.93
N TYR A 71 15.93 9.53 -6.40
CA TYR A 71 15.85 9.25 -4.96
C TYR A 71 16.12 7.79 -4.59
N ILE A 72 16.07 6.88 -5.57
CA ILE A 72 16.18 5.45 -5.36
C ILE A 72 17.43 4.96 -6.09
N ASP A 73 18.45 4.61 -5.31
CA ASP A 73 19.56 3.84 -5.84
C ASP A 73 19.09 2.39 -6.09
N SER A 74 18.91 2.04 -7.37
CA SER A 74 18.53 0.69 -7.79
C SER A 74 19.49 -0.41 -7.34
N SER A 75 20.73 -0.06 -6.99
CA SER A 75 21.74 -0.98 -6.49
C SER A 75 21.75 -1.13 -4.96
N HIS A 76 20.84 -0.43 -4.26
CA HIS A 76 20.77 -0.46 -2.80
C HIS A 76 20.33 -1.83 -2.28
N ILE A 77 21.05 -2.36 -1.29
CA ILE A 77 20.84 -3.68 -0.67
C ILE A 77 19.45 -3.86 -0.03
N VAL A 78 18.73 -2.77 0.25
CA VAL A 78 17.34 -2.83 0.76
C VAL A 78 16.38 -3.48 -0.23
N PHE A 79 16.70 -3.44 -1.52
CA PHE A 79 15.91 -4.09 -2.57
C PHE A 79 16.23 -5.58 -2.72
N ASP A 80 17.33 -6.04 -2.14
CA ASP A 80 17.70 -7.45 -2.13
C ASP A 80 16.92 -8.18 -1.03
N LEU A 81 15.97 -9.02 -1.43
CA LEU A 81 15.16 -9.83 -0.50
C LEU A 81 16.01 -10.71 0.43
N VAL A 82 17.06 -11.27 -0.14
CA VAL A 82 18.14 -11.99 0.53
C VAL A 82 19.45 -11.59 -0.16
N PRO A 83 20.60 -11.67 0.52
CA PRO A 83 21.87 -11.34 -0.10
C PRO A 83 22.13 -12.15 -1.38
N LYS A 84 22.71 -11.51 -2.39
CA LYS A 84 22.94 -12.12 -3.72
C LYS A 84 23.69 -13.45 -3.68
N PRO A 85 24.78 -13.62 -2.91
CA PRO A 85 25.48 -14.91 -2.84
C PRO A 85 24.58 -16.03 -2.30
N PHE A 86 23.71 -15.71 -1.34
CA PHE A 86 22.74 -16.65 -0.79
C PHE A 86 21.62 -16.96 -1.81
N ALA A 87 21.15 -15.95 -2.56
CA ALA A 87 20.15 -16.16 -3.61
C ALA A 87 20.65 -17.12 -4.70
N GLU A 88 21.90 -16.96 -5.14
CA GLU A 88 22.54 -17.83 -6.15
C GLU A 88 22.68 -19.27 -5.65
N PHE A 89 23.11 -19.44 -4.40
CA PHE A 89 23.17 -20.76 -3.76
C PHE A 89 21.78 -21.42 -3.66
N MET A 90 20.76 -20.67 -3.24
CA MET A 90 19.39 -21.18 -3.18
C MET A 90 18.85 -21.56 -4.55
N GLU A 91 19.14 -20.78 -5.60
CA GLU A 91 18.74 -21.09 -6.97
C GLU A 91 19.39 -22.38 -7.48
N HIS A 92 20.64 -22.65 -7.07
CA HIS A 92 21.31 -23.92 -7.35
C HIS A 92 20.59 -25.09 -6.68
N CYS A 93 20.38 -25.04 -5.36
CA CYS A 93 19.65 -26.07 -4.61
C CYS A 93 18.22 -26.29 -5.15
N TYR A 94 17.53 -25.21 -5.51
CA TYR A 94 16.18 -25.29 -6.08
C TYR A 94 16.17 -25.91 -7.48
N THR A 95 17.23 -25.71 -8.25
CA THR A 95 17.41 -26.36 -9.56
C THR A 95 17.70 -27.85 -9.39
N GLU A 96 18.50 -28.26 -8.40
CA GLU A 96 18.75 -29.68 -8.07
C GLU A 96 17.47 -30.41 -7.64
N LEU A 97 16.57 -29.72 -6.92
CA LEU A 97 15.25 -30.25 -6.55
C LEU A 97 14.26 -30.34 -7.73
N GLY A 98 14.66 -29.92 -8.94
CA GLY A 98 13.80 -29.97 -10.14
C GLY A 98 12.77 -28.85 -10.22
N ARG A 99 12.97 -27.73 -9.50
CA ARG A 99 12.11 -26.53 -9.53
C ARG A 99 10.63 -26.82 -9.23
N PRO A 100 10.33 -27.41 -8.06
CA PRO A 100 8.97 -27.79 -7.70
C PRO A 100 8.05 -26.56 -7.64
N LEU A 101 6.86 -26.63 -8.26
CA LEU A 101 5.94 -25.51 -8.29
C LEU A 101 5.45 -25.14 -6.88
N VAL A 102 5.77 -23.93 -6.44
CA VAL A 102 5.34 -23.39 -5.14
C VAL A 102 3.86 -22.98 -5.22
N LYS A 103 3.00 -23.68 -4.48
CA LYS A 103 1.57 -23.36 -4.26
C LYS A 103 1.29 -23.33 -2.76
N ARG A 104 0.11 -22.87 -2.37
CA ARG A 104 -0.32 -22.85 -0.96
C ARG A 104 -0.15 -24.20 -0.25
N GLU A 105 -0.42 -25.31 -0.95
CA GLU A 105 -0.33 -26.67 -0.40
C GLU A 105 1.11 -27.18 -0.36
N THR A 106 1.95 -26.79 -1.32
CA THR A 106 3.31 -27.33 -1.51
C THR A 106 4.40 -26.42 -0.97
N VAL A 107 4.10 -25.17 -0.61
CA VAL A 107 5.10 -24.17 -0.20
C VAL A 107 5.91 -24.61 1.02
N TRP A 108 5.24 -25.28 1.98
CA TRP A 108 5.90 -25.83 3.15
C TRP A 108 6.81 -27.01 2.80
N ASP A 109 6.35 -27.90 1.92
CA ASP A 109 7.17 -29.03 1.47
C ASP A 109 8.41 -28.52 0.73
N VAL A 110 8.25 -27.60 -0.22
CA VAL A 110 9.40 -27.00 -0.93
C VAL A 110 10.38 -26.34 0.04
N TYR A 111 9.87 -25.65 1.07
CA TYR A 111 10.71 -25.07 2.11
C TYR A 111 11.50 -26.12 2.89
N LEU A 112 10.85 -27.21 3.32
CA LEU A 112 11.51 -28.28 4.08
C LEU A 112 12.54 -29.03 3.23
N HIS A 113 12.21 -29.34 1.98
CA HIS A 113 13.14 -29.98 1.06
C HIS A 113 14.38 -29.12 0.80
N LEU A 114 14.20 -27.80 0.63
CA LEU A 114 15.32 -26.87 0.51
C LEU A 114 16.13 -26.79 1.81
N LEU A 115 15.46 -26.79 2.96
CA LEU A 115 16.13 -26.80 4.25
C LEU A 115 17.02 -28.04 4.42
N ASP A 116 16.51 -29.22 4.07
CA ASP A 116 17.27 -30.47 4.15
C ASP A 116 18.49 -30.45 3.23
N VAL A 117 18.35 -29.98 1.97
CA VAL A 117 19.47 -29.85 1.03
C VAL A 117 20.53 -28.89 1.58
N VAL A 118 20.12 -27.76 2.13
CA VAL A 118 21.07 -26.79 2.71
C VAL A 118 21.78 -27.35 3.94
N GLN A 119 21.08 -28.08 4.81
CA GLN A 119 21.68 -28.72 5.98
C GLN A 119 22.69 -29.82 5.61
N VAL A 120 22.45 -30.55 4.52
CA VAL A 120 23.43 -31.53 4.01
C VAL A 120 24.66 -30.83 3.42
N ASN A 121 24.50 -29.62 2.90
CA ASN A 121 25.54 -28.82 2.26
C ASN A 121 26.14 -27.74 3.19
N ASP A 122 26.15 -27.98 4.51
CA ASP A 122 26.53 -27.01 5.57
C ASP A 122 27.90 -26.36 5.35
N GLU A 123 28.82 -27.04 4.65
CA GLU A 123 30.16 -26.52 4.30
C GLU A 123 30.14 -25.41 3.22
N MET A 124 29.06 -25.26 2.46
CA MET A 124 28.96 -24.30 1.34
C MET A 124 28.14 -23.04 1.68
N ILE A 125 27.61 -22.93 2.89
CA ILE A 125 26.82 -21.75 3.28
C ILE A 125 27.78 -20.54 3.36
N PRO A 126 27.58 -19.48 2.54
CA PRO A 126 28.39 -18.28 2.65
C PRO A 126 28.34 -17.76 4.09
N PRO A 127 29.48 -17.32 4.67
CA PRO A 127 29.54 -16.87 6.05
C PRO A 127 28.43 -15.84 6.31
N HIS A 128 27.75 -16.02 7.45
CA HIS A 128 26.59 -15.24 7.85
C HIS A 128 26.80 -13.76 7.52
N ILE A 129 26.09 -13.27 6.51
CA ILE A 129 25.96 -11.85 6.31
C ILE A 129 25.15 -11.38 7.51
N GLU A 130 25.82 -10.65 8.40
CA GLU A 130 25.19 -9.83 9.42
C GLU A 130 24.00 -9.16 8.74
N LEU A 131 22.81 -9.71 9.03
CA LEU A 131 21.58 -8.96 8.88
C LEU A 131 21.92 -7.63 9.53
N LEU A 132 21.87 -6.54 8.75
CA LEU A 132 22.01 -5.19 9.27
C LEU A 132 21.34 -5.19 10.64
N ASP A 133 22.19 -5.19 11.68
CA ASP A 133 21.75 -4.93 13.04
C ASP A 133 20.84 -3.72 12.88
N GLU A 134 19.66 -3.81 13.49
CA GLU A 134 18.70 -2.71 13.61
C GLU A 134 19.52 -1.44 13.67
N ALA A 135 19.63 -0.73 12.53
CA ALA A 135 20.53 0.40 12.44
C ALA A 135 20.07 1.26 13.60
N GLU A 136 20.92 1.43 14.61
CA GLU A 136 20.56 2.09 15.87
C GLU A 136 19.71 3.25 15.44
N GLU A 137 18.40 3.14 15.65
CA GLU A 137 17.47 4.19 15.25
C GLU A 137 17.81 5.26 16.26
N ASP A 138 18.80 6.07 15.91
CA ASP A 138 19.15 7.28 16.57
C ASP A 138 17.86 8.07 16.48
N SER A 139 17.08 7.95 17.55
CA SER A 139 15.74 8.44 17.74
C SER A 139 15.82 9.96 17.87
N THR A 140 16.44 10.58 16.87
CA THR A 140 16.32 11.97 16.56
C THR A 140 14.88 12.14 16.13
N ALA A 141 14.04 12.38 17.15
CA ALA A 141 12.66 12.78 16.98
C ALA A 141 12.64 13.89 15.94
N LEU A 142 12.25 13.55 14.72
CA LEU A 142 12.14 14.51 13.64
C LEU A 142 11.20 15.60 14.15
N PRO A 143 11.66 16.85 14.29
CA PRO A 143 10.81 17.92 14.82
C PRO A 143 9.59 18.03 13.90
N LEU A 144 8.41 17.89 14.49
CA LEU A 144 7.14 18.05 13.79
C LEU A 144 7.16 19.40 13.07
N LEU A 145 6.83 19.41 11.78
CA LEU A 145 6.68 20.65 11.02
C LEU A 145 5.77 21.60 11.81
N GLU A 146 6.15 22.87 11.91
CA GLU A 146 5.55 23.89 12.79
C GLU A 146 4.01 24.09 12.62
N SER A 147 3.45 23.54 11.53
CA SER A 147 2.01 23.52 11.22
C SER A 147 1.26 22.21 11.54
N HIS A 148 1.94 21.23 12.13
CA HIS A 148 1.38 19.95 12.61
C HIS A 148 1.39 19.89 14.14
N ARG A 149 0.79 20.91 14.78
CA ARG A 149 0.43 20.81 16.20
C ARG A 149 -0.65 19.75 16.36
N ASP A 150 -0.65 19.08 17.51
CA ASP A 150 -1.58 18.01 17.86
C ASP A 150 -3.02 18.36 17.47
N LEU A 151 -3.70 17.38 16.87
CA LEU A 151 -5.13 17.46 16.62
C LEU A 151 -5.83 17.81 17.94
N PRO A 152 -6.73 18.80 17.97
CA PRO A 152 -7.44 19.13 19.20
C PRO A 152 -8.26 17.92 19.64
N ASP A 153 -7.82 17.26 20.70
CA ASP A 153 -8.64 16.31 21.44
C ASP A 153 -9.82 17.11 22.01
N ARG A 154 -11.00 16.89 21.44
CA ARG A 154 -12.22 17.44 22.01
C ARG A 154 -12.77 16.40 22.99
N GLU A 155 -12.83 16.79 24.25
CA GLU A 155 -13.29 15.99 25.40
C GLU A 155 -14.81 15.73 25.41
N ASP A 156 -15.49 15.79 24.26
CA ASP A 156 -16.94 15.58 24.20
C ASP A 156 -17.30 14.11 24.03
N GLY A 157 -16.71 13.25 24.87
CA GLY A 157 -17.20 11.93 25.37
C GLY A 157 -17.77 10.90 24.39
N SER A 158 -17.90 11.18 23.10
CA SER A 158 -18.61 10.39 22.11
C SER A 158 -17.67 9.65 21.16
N GLY A 159 -16.36 9.91 21.27
CA GLY A 159 -15.29 9.13 20.63
C GLY A 159 -15.35 9.04 19.10
N ALA A 160 -16.27 9.73 18.44
CA ALA A 160 -16.53 9.62 17.01
C ALA A 160 -16.48 11.01 16.36
N TYR A 161 -15.28 11.53 16.17
CA TYR A 161 -15.05 12.74 15.41
C TYR A 161 -14.85 12.39 13.93
N TYR A 162 -15.84 12.71 13.10
CA TYR A 162 -15.79 12.51 11.65
C TYR A 162 -14.99 13.65 10.99
N MET A 163 -13.81 13.30 10.48
CA MET A 163 -12.81 14.24 9.95
C MET A 163 -12.63 14.17 8.43
N GLY A 164 -13.70 14.00 7.64
CA GLY A 164 -13.48 13.80 6.20
C GLY A 164 -14.65 14.04 5.27
N GLY A 165 -14.55 15.12 4.49
CA GLY A 165 -15.35 15.48 3.34
C GLY A 165 -15.13 16.97 3.04
N VAL A 166 -15.10 17.39 1.77
CA VAL A 166 -15.07 18.83 1.45
C VAL A 166 -16.29 19.47 2.14
N GLY A 167 -16.06 20.47 3.00
CA GLY A 167 -17.12 21.10 3.78
C GLY A 167 -17.82 20.20 4.82
N GLY A 168 -17.14 19.25 5.45
CA GLY A 168 -17.76 18.36 6.45
C GLY A 168 -18.75 17.34 5.85
N GLY A 169 -18.58 17.00 4.57
CA GLY A 169 -19.48 16.13 3.82
C GLY A 169 -20.54 16.87 3.00
N LEU A 170 -20.54 18.21 3.03
CA LEU A 170 -21.48 19.05 2.28
C LEU A 170 -21.04 19.36 0.84
N GLY A 171 -19.83 18.95 0.44
CA GLY A 171 -19.24 19.26 -0.87
C GLY A 171 -18.68 20.67 -0.94
N LEU A 172 -18.18 21.07 -2.11
CA LEU A 172 -17.93 22.48 -2.41
C LEU A 172 -19.30 23.16 -2.37
N GLY A 173 -19.54 24.03 -1.39
CA GLY A 173 -20.78 24.78 -1.28
C GLY A 173 -21.15 25.39 -2.63
N THR A 174 -22.46 25.50 -2.92
CA THR A 174 -22.96 26.14 -4.14
C THR A 174 -22.19 27.43 -4.39
N PRO A 175 -21.54 27.61 -5.56
CA PRO A 175 -20.77 28.81 -5.82
C PRO A 175 -21.71 30.01 -5.72
N VAL A 176 -21.51 30.83 -4.69
CA VAL A 176 -22.21 32.09 -4.57
C VAL A 176 -21.57 33.01 -5.61
N LEU A 177 -22.21 33.13 -6.77
CA LEU A 177 -21.88 34.16 -7.74
C LEU A 177 -22.21 35.51 -7.11
N TYR A 178 -21.21 36.15 -6.51
CA TYR A 178 -21.30 37.57 -6.20
C TYR A 178 -21.14 38.35 -7.50
N PHE A 179 -22.23 38.97 -7.94
CA PHE A 179 -22.19 40.03 -8.95
C PHE A 179 -21.87 41.34 -8.24
N ASP A 180 -20.67 41.87 -8.47
CA ASP A 180 -20.39 43.27 -8.15
C ASP A 180 -21.14 44.18 -9.14
N ALA A 181 -21.44 45.41 -8.68
CA ALA A 181 -22.25 46.42 -9.39
C ALA A 181 -21.76 46.83 -10.79
N ASN A 182 -20.66 46.26 -11.28
CA ASN A 182 -20.09 46.50 -12.61
C ASN A 182 -20.11 45.27 -13.54
N ASN A 183 -20.87 44.22 -13.22
CA ASN A 183 -21.12 43.03 -14.06
C ASN A 183 -19.87 42.44 -14.74
N THR A 184 -18.79 42.26 -13.96
CA THR A 184 -17.57 41.57 -14.39
C THR A 184 -17.29 40.41 -13.44
N ALA A 185 -17.34 39.18 -13.95
CA ALA A 185 -17.05 37.98 -13.18
C ALA A 185 -15.54 37.86 -12.96
N ARG A 186 -15.09 37.91 -11.70
CA ARG A 186 -13.73 37.52 -11.30
C ARG A 186 -13.80 36.29 -10.40
N LEU A 187 -13.22 35.19 -10.86
CA LEU A 187 -12.94 34.02 -10.03
C LEU A 187 -11.78 34.35 -9.09
N ILE A 188 -12.08 34.64 -7.83
CA ILE A 188 -11.07 34.64 -6.77
C ILE A 188 -11.03 33.22 -6.21
N SER A 189 -10.14 32.40 -6.78
CA SER A 189 -9.75 31.13 -6.19
C SER A 189 -8.62 31.40 -5.20
N THR A 190 -8.96 31.62 -3.92
CA THR A 190 -7.98 31.58 -2.84
C THR A 190 -7.64 30.12 -2.51
N GLN A 191 -6.61 29.65 -3.22
CA GLN A 191 -5.55 28.73 -2.81
C GLN A 191 -5.64 28.15 -1.38
N LEU A 192 -5.66 26.82 -1.26
CA LEU A 192 -4.54 26.03 -0.71
C LEU A 192 -4.84 24.53 -0.74
N MET A 193 -4.03 23.85 -1.54
CA MET A 193 -3.94 22.40 -1.69
C MET A 193 -3.20 21.84 -0.47
N ARG A 194 -3.82 20.92 0.29
CA ARG A 194 -3.11 19.99 1.18
C ARG A 194 -3.76 18.61 1.10
N ILE A 195 -3.00 17.68 0.53
CA ILE A 195 -3.29 16.25 0.43
C ILE A 195 -2.97 15.62 1.79
N CYS A 196 -3.91 14.85 2.34
CA CYS A 196 -3.64 13.89 3.41
C CYS A 196 -4.35 12.57 3.06
N ILE A 197 -3.54 11.58 2.68
CA ILE A 197 -3.94 10.17 2.59
C ILE A 197 -3.54 9.55 3.93
N SER A 198 -4.50 8.96 4.65
CA SER A 198 -4.22 8.01 5.73
C SER A 198 -5.26 6.90 5.72
N TRP A 199 -4.76 5.66 5.70
CA TRP A 199 -5.51 4.41 5.73
C TRP A 199 -5.91 4.08 7.17
N ARG A 200 -7.12 3.53 7.38
CA ARG A 200 -7.49 2.92 8.67
C ARG A 200 -7.74 1.42 8.50
N VAL A 201 -6.89 0.63 9.17
CA VAL A 201 -7.12 -0.77 9.53
C VAL A 201 -8.17 -0.82 10.65
N SER A 202 -9.20 -1.64 10.50
CA SER A 202 -10.19 -1.87 11.57
C SER A 202 -9.69 -2.96 12.54
N PRO A 203 -9.88 -2.81 13.86
CA PRO A 203 -9.64 -3.90 14.81
C PRO A 203 -10.82 -4.87 14.80
N VAL A 204 -10.51 -6.16 14.66
CA VAL A 204 -11.42 -7.28 14.87
C VAL A 204 -11.70 -7.38 16.37
N MET A 205 -12.96 -7.18 16.77
CA MET A 205 -13.39 -7.43 18.14
C MET A 205 -13.83 -8.89 18.26
N THR A 206 -13.05 -9.64 19.01
CA THR A 206 -13.31 -10.99 19.50
C THR A 206 -14.51 -10.98 20.46
N SER A 207 -15.49 -11.84 20.20
CA SER A 207 -16.42 -12.32 21.23
C SER A 207 -16.54 -13.83 21.09
N LEU A 208 -15.82 -14.53 21.96
CA LEU A 208 -16.01 -15.96 22.22
C LEU A 208 -16.80 -16.11 23.54
N LYS A 209 -17.78 -17.02 23.48
CA LYS A 209 -18.67 -17.46 24.57
C LYS A 209 -17.94 -18.12 25.74
N SER A 210 -18.53 -17.99 26.94
CA SER A 210 -18.48 -18.92 28.09
C SER A 210 -19.24 -18.22 29.24
N ARG A 211 -20.31 -18.71 29.87
CA ARG A 211 -20.82 -20.07 30.17
C ARG A 211 -22.35 -20.07 30.13
#